data_AF-A0A923NUR9-F1
#
_entry.id   AF-A0A923NUR9-F1
#
_cell.length_a   1.000
_cell.length_b   1.000
_cell.length_c   1.000
_cell.angle_alpha   90.00
_cell.angle_beta   90.00
_cell.angle_gamma   90.00
#
_symmetry.space_group_name_H-M   'P 1'
#
loop_
_entity.id
_entity.type
_entity.pdbx_description
1 polymer ?
#
loop_
_entity_poly.entity_id
_entity_poly.type
_entity_poly.pdbx_seq_one_letter_code
_entity_poly.pdbx_strand_id
1 'polypeptide(L)'
;MKKKIIVFLAVMFIFVGCNNLTSTETEYTVWTDQSTYSYFQTNFGTTLNDGMYVRLEFTSSQWKQIASSITSEGRHYWTKSQIQDWFIGRGFGNSEANQESAWLTTIDHGFIASRTGNIVYYILN
;
A
#
# COMPACT_ATOMS: atom_id res chain seq x y z
N MET A 1 46.76 6.75 -57.13
CA MET A 1 46.13 7.38 -55.94
C MET A 1 45.48 6.30 -55.08
N LYS A 2 45.89 6.26 -53.81
CA LYS A 2 45.35 5.65 -52.57
C LYS A 2 44.32 4.49 -52.64
N LYS A 3 44.75 3.34 -52.10
CA LYS A 3 43.95 2.21 -51.59
C LYS A 3 42.91 2.69 -50.56
N LYS A 4 41.72 2.09 -50.55
CA LYS A 4 40.83 2.05 -49.38
C LYS A 4 40.35 0.62 -49.16
N ILE A 5 40.95 -0.04 -48.18
CA ILE A 5 40.49 -1.29 -47.60
C ILE A 5 39.31 -0.94 -46.71
N ILE A 6 38.13 -1.49 -46.97
CA ILE A 6 36.99 -1.41 -46.05
C ILE A 6 37.04 -2.68 -45.20
N VAL A 7 37.51 -2.54 -43.96
CA VAL A 7 37.40 -3.58 -42.93
C VAL A 7 35.99 -3.45 -42.36
N PHE A 8 35.11 -4.40 -42.68
CA PHE A 8 33.85 -4.55 -41.95
C PHE A 8 34.13 -5.29 -40.64
N LEU A 9 34.15 -4.51 -39.56
CA LEU A 9 34.30 -4.96 -38.18
C LEU A 9 33.08 -5.81 -37.81
N ALA A 10 33.28 -7.11 -37.62
CA ALA A 10 32.25 -8.00 -37.08
C ALA A 10 32.08 -7.69 -35.58
N VAL A 11 31.01 -6.99 -35.22
CA VAL A 11 30.63 -6.79 -33.82
C VAL A 11 29.88 -8.04 -33.36
N MET A 12 30.59 -8.91 -32.65
CA MET A 12 30.00 -9.98 -31.85
C MET A 12 29.17 -9.35 -30.72
N PHE A 13 27.84 -9.39 -30.84
CA PHE A 13 26.96 -9.15 -29.70
C PHE A 13 27.00 -10.39 -28.81
N ILE A 14 27.79 -10.30 -27.74
CA ILE A 14 27.74 -11.24 -26.64
C ILE A 14 26.48 -10.89 -25.85
N PHE A 15 25.42 -11.69 -25.99
CA PHE A 15 24.28 -11.63 -25.06
C PHE A 15 24.78 -12.11 -23.69
N VAL A 16 25.23 -11.17 -22.87
CA VAL A 16 25.35 -11.38 -21.42
C VAL A 16 23.93 -11.48 -20.90
N GLY A 17 23.57 -12.65 -20.38
CA GLY A 17 22.22 -12.95 -19.90
C GLY A 17 21.78 -12.02 -18.78
N CYS A 18 20.55 -11.54 -18.87
CA CYS A 18 19.80 -11.02 -17.73
C CYS A 18 18.94 -12.16 -17.21
N ASN A 19 19.46 -12.92 -16.24
CA ASN A 19 18.62 -13.74 -15.38
C ASN A 19 17.82 -12.78 -14.49
N ASN A 20 16.72 -12.22 -15.01
CA ASN A 20 15.76 -11.52 -14.18
C ASN A 20 15.03 -12.57 -13.35
N LEU A 21 15.57 -12.87 -12.17
CA LEU A 21 14.82 -13.40 -11.06
C LEU A 21 13.73 -12.35 -10.78
N THR A 22 12.54 -12.55 -11.36
CA THR A 22 11.36 -11.79 -10.98
C THR A 22 11.03 -12.18 -9.55
N SER A 23 11.59 -11.45 -8.59
CA SER A 23 11.04 -11.39 -7.24
C SER A 23 9.60 -10.90 -7.40
N THR A 24 8.63 -11.80 -7.39
CA THR A 24 7.22 -11.43 -7.24
C THR A 24 7.10 -10.78 -5.87
N GLU A 25 6.95 -9.47 -5.85
CA GLU A 25 6.71 -8.70 -4.63
C GLU A 25 5.48 -9.30 -3.93
N THR A 26 5.58 -9.54 -2.62
CA THR A 26 4.47 -10.12 -1.85
C THR A 26 3.24 -9.21 -1.93
N GLU A 27 2.11 -9.77 -2.35
CA GLU A 27 0.82 -9.09 -2.34
C GLU A 27 0.07 -9.38 -1.03
N TYR A 28 -0.61 -8.35 -0.54
CA TYR A 28 -1.42 -8.36 0.68
C TYR A 28 -2.88 -8.09 0.30
N THR A 29 -3.82 -8.77 0.96
CA THR A 29 -5.23 -8.46 0.78
C THR A 29 -5.60 -7.34 1.73
N VAL A 30 -5.98 -6.19 1.20
CA VAL A 30 -6.39 -5.03 2.00
C VAL A 30 -7.76 -4.53 1.56
N TRP A 31 -8.45 -3.85 2.47
CA TRP A 31 -9.73 -3.20 2.18
C TRP A 31 -9.63 -1.71 2.45
N THR A 32 -10.12 -0.89 1.52
CA THR A 32 -10.17 0.56 1.70
C THR A 32 -11.60 1.04 1.72
N ASP A 33 -11.91 1.98 2.61
CA ASP A 33 -13.23 2.62 2.68
C ASP A 33 -13.09 4.10 3.07
N GLN A 34 -14.20 4.83 3.06
CA GLN A 34 -14.28 6.19 3.53
C GLN A 34 -15.59 6.48 4.25
N SER A 35 -15.56 7.38 5.22
CA SER A 35 -16.76 7.88 5.88
C SER A 35 -16.65 9.37 6.18
N THR A 36 -17.75 9.97 6.61
CA THR A 36 -17.72 11.32 7.19
C THR A 36 -17.09 11.28 8.59
N TYR A 37 -16.44 12.37 9.00
CA TYR A 37 -15.91 12.49 10.35
C TYR A 37 -16.98 12.31 11.45
N SER A 38 -18.21 12.82 11.21
CA SER A 38 -19.34 12.59 12.12
C SER A 38 -19.65 11.10 12.31
N TYR A 39 -19.62 10.31 11.22
CA TYR A 39 -19.83 8.87 11.30
C TYR A 39 -18.73 8.18 12.10
N PHE A 40 -17.46 8.55 11.87
CA PHE A 40 -16.34 8.05 12.66
C PHE A 40 -16.53 8.35 14.15
N GLN A 41 -16.84 9.60 14.52
CA GLN A 41 -17.01 9.98 15.93
C GLN A 41 -18.14 9.20 16.60
N THR A 42 -19.28 9.04 15.92
CA THR A 42 -20.43 8.30 16.45
C THR A 42 -20.11 6.82 16.68
N ASN A 43 -19.42 6.17 15.74
CA ASN A 43 -19.19 4.72 15.81
C ASN A 43 -17.98 4.33 16.65
N PHE A 44 -16.95 5.18 16.72
CA PHE A 44 -15.72 4.88 17.45
C PHE A 44 -15.64 5.60 18.80
N GLY A 45 -16.55 6.54 19.09
CA GLY A 45 -16.60 7.25 20.37
C GLY A 45 -15.33 8.05 20.69
N THR A 46 -14.58 8.46 19.66
CA THR A 46 -13.28 9.11 19.80
C THR A 46 -13.10 10.26 18.82
N THR A 47 -12.08 11.08 19.05
CA THR A 47 -11.72 12.23 18.23
C THR A 47 -10.49 11.88 17.38
N LEU A 48 -10.60 12.10 16.07
CA LEU A 48 -9.47 12.14 15.15
C LEU A 48 -9.30 13.56 14.62
N ASN A 49 -8.21 14.23 14.98
CA ASN A 49 -7.94 15.59 14.51
C ASN A 49 -7.64 15.60 13.00
N ASP A 50 -7.88 16.73 12.35
CA ASP A 50 -7.60 16.86 10.92
C ASP A 50 -6.11 16.72 10.63
N GLY A 51 -5.77 16.01 9.54
CA GLY A 51 -4.40 15.65 9.18
C GLY A 51 -3.77 14.56 10.06
N MET A 52 -4.51 13.99 11.02
CA MET A 52 -4.01 12.93 11.89
C MET A 52 -4.58 11.57 11.49
N TYR A 53 -3.94 10.51 11.99
CA TYR A 53 -4.40 9.14 11.85
C TYR A 53 -4.34 8.39 13.18
N VAL A 54 -5.06 7.28 13.24
CA VAL A 54 -5.02 6.30 14.33
C VAL A 54 -4.92 4.90 13.74
N ARG A 55 -4.30 4.00 14.50
CA ARG A 55 -4.24 2.58 14.19
C ARG A 55 -4.90 1.75 15.28
N LEU A 56 -5.53 0.65 14.91
CA LEU A 56 -6.11 -0.30 15.85
C LEU A 56 -5.84 -1.72 15.36
N GLU A 57 -5.25 -2.54 16.23
CA GLU A 57 -5.10 -3.97 16.01
C GLU A 57 -6.28 -4.71 16.64
N PHE A 58 -6.80 -5.71 15.95
CA PHE A 58 -7.91 -6.52 16.43
C PHE A 58 -7.40 -7.85 16.97
N THR A 59 -7.93 -8.25 18.13
CA THR A 59 -7.86 -9.66 18.53
C THR A 59 -8.66 -10.51 17.53
N SER A 60 -8.32 -11.80 17.41
CA SER A 60 -9.06 -12.71 16.52
C SER A 60 -10.55 -12.80 16.86
N SER A 61 -10.95 -12.55 18.13
CA SER A 61 -12.35 -12.51 18.54
C SER A 61 -13.07 -11.27 17.99
N GLN A 62 -12.45 -10.09 18.11
CA GLN A 62 -12.98 -8.85 17.53
C GLN A 62 -13.05 -8.95 16.01
N TRP A 63 -12.01 -9.51 15.37
CA TRP A 63 -12.01 -9.72 13.93
C TRP A 63 -13.19 -10.59 13.48
N LYS A 64 -13.45 -11.72 14.14
CA LYS A 64 -14.59 -12.60 13.80
C LYS A 64 -15.94 -11.89 13.87
N GLN A 65 -16.08 -10.89 14.74
CA GLN A 65 -17.32 -10.12 14.85
C GLN A 65 -17.51 -9.14 13.68
N ILE A 66 -16.42 -8.61 13.11
CA ILE A 66 -16.48 -7.62 12.02
C ILE A 66 -16.30 -8.24 10.64
N ALA A 67 -15.60 -9.37 10.52
CA ALA A 67 -15.24 -9.98 9.24
C ALA A 67 -16.46 -10.34 8.38
N SER A 68 -17.60 -10.66 9.00
CA SER A 68 -18.85 -10.94 8.30
C SER A 68 -19.48 -9.73 7.61
N SER A 69 -19.14 -8.51 8.06
CA SER A 69 -19.58 -7.25 7.47
C SER A 69 -18.63 -6.72 6.39
N ILE A 70 -17.44 -7.29 6.25
CA ILE A 70 -16.47 -6.90 5.23
C ILE A 70 -16.91 -7.50 3.89
N THR A 71 -17.31 -6.64 2.96
CA THR A 71 -17.71 -7.07 1.61
C THR A 71 -16.51 -7.15 0.67
N SER A 72 -16.74 -7.54 -0.59
CA SER A 72 -15.70 -7.45 -1.63
C SER A 72 -15.46 -6.02 -2.13
N GLU A 73 -16.30 -5.06 -1.74
CA GLU A 73 -16.14 -3.66 -2.12
C GLU A 73 -14.90 -3.08 -1.45
N GLY A 74 -14.12 -2.32 -2.22
CA GLY A 74 -12.87 -1.75 -1.72
C GLY A 74 -11.76 -2.78 -1.42
N ARG A 75 -11.93 -4.06 -1.78
CA ARG A 75 -10.89 -5.09 -1.65
C ARG A 75 -9.83 -4.94 -2.74
N HIS A 76 -8.57 -4.99 -2.34
CA HIS A 76 -7.41 -4.95 -3.23
C HIS A 76 -6.40 -6.04 -2.89
N TYR A 77 -5.63 -6.44 -3.90
CA TYR A 77 -4.40 -7.21 -3.73
C TYR A 77 -3.25 -6.26 -4.03
N TRP A 78 -2.61 -5.75 -2.98
CA TRP A 78 -1.59 -4.71 -3.11
C TRP A 78 -0.26 -5.16 -2.59
N THR A 79 0.80 -4.75 -3.28
CA THR A 79 2.14 -4.81 -2.73
C THR A 79 2.28 -3.81 -1.58
N LYS A 80 3.31 -4.00 -0.74
CA LYS A 80 3.62 -3.03 0.32
C LYS A 80 3.88 -1.63 -0.25
N SER A 81 4.52 -1.52 -1.41
CA SER A 81 4.75 -0.24 -2.09
C SER A 81 3.45 0.45 -2.48
N GLN A 82 2.46 -0.28 -3.00
CA GLN A 82 1.13 0.29 -3.32
C GLN A 82 0.37 0.74 -2.06
N ILE A 83 0.50 0.01 -0.94
CA ILE A 83 -0.05 0.43 0.36
C ILE A 83 0.63 1.73 0.83
N GLN A 84 1.95 1.83 0.68
CA GLN A 84 2.69 3.05 1.01
C GLN A 84 2.23 4.25 0.15
N ASP A 85 2.06 4.05 -1.16
CA ASP A 85 1.55 5.09 -2.07
C ASP A 85 0.14 5.53 -1.68
N TRP A 86 -0.70 4.61 -1.21
CA TRP A 86 -2.01 4.95 -0.67
C TRP A 86 -1.89 5.92 0.51
N PHE A 87 -1.02 5.66 1.48
CA PHE A 87 -0.79 6.60 2.60
C PHE A 87 -0.28 7.96 2.14
N ILE A 88 0.69 7.99 1.22
CA ILE A 88 1.22 9.25 0.66
C ILE A 88 0.09 10.04 -0.01
N GLY A 89 -0.79 9.37 -0.75
CA GLY A 89 -1.98 9.96 -1.37
C GLY A 89 -3.02 10.49 -0.38
N ARG A 90 -2.84 10.30 0.94
CA ARG A 90 -3.68 10.86 2.01
C ARG A 90 -2.91 11.84 2.91
N GLY A 91 -1.72 12.28 2.47
CA GLY A 91 -0.97 13.35 3.12
C GLY A 91 0.09 12.87 4.12
N PHE A 92 0.33 11.56 4.22
CA PHE A 92 1.40 11.02 5.06
C PHE A 92 2.77 11.39 4.48
N GLY A 93 3.74 11.66 5.36
CA GLY A 93 5.13 11.80 4.94
C GLY A 93 5.73 10.47 4.49
N ASN A 94 6.76 10.48 3.63
CA ASN A 94 7.39 9.24 3.14
C ASN A 94 7.83 8.27 4.26
N SER A 95 8.41 8.82 5.34
CA SER A 95 8.86 8.02 6.49
C SER A 95 7.68 7.38 7.21
N GLU A 96 6.60 8.13 7.39
CA GLU A 96 5.38 7.72 8.09
C GLU A 96 4.64 6.66 7.26
N ALA A 97 4.44 6.91 5.97
CA ALA A 97 3.85 5.96 5.02
C ALA A 97 4.63 4.64 4.97
N ASN A 98 5.96 4.68 5.01
CA ASN A 98 6.78 3.46 5.08
C ASN A 98 6.61 2.71 6.42
N GLN A 99 6.48 3.42 7.55
CA GLN A 99 6.25 2.82 8.86
C GLN A 99 4.86 2.17 8.94
N GLU A 100 3.82 2.87 8.48
CA GLU A 100 2.44 2.41 8.59
C GLU A 100 2.12 1.30 7.58
N SER A 101 2.66 1.35 6.36
CA SER A 101 2.59 0.22 5.43
C SER A 101 3.31 -1.02 6.00
N ALA A 102 4.47 -0.84 6.66
CA ALA A 102 5.16 -1.94 7.32
C ALA A 102 4.28 -2.56 8.42
N TRP A 103 3.75 -1.73 9.33
CA TRP A 103 2.89 -2.20 10.41
C TRP A 103 1.66 -2.95 9.87
N LEU A 104 0.94 -2.35 8.92
CA LEU A 104 -0.28 -2.93 8.36
C LEU A 104 -0.04 -4.31 7.72
N THR A 105 1.11 -4.49 7.05
CA THR A 105 1.49 -5.78 6.43
C THR A 105 2.01 -6.84 7.40
N THR A 106 2.17 -6.50 8.68
CA THR A 106 2.71 -7.42 9.71
C THR A 106 1.69 -7.91 10.71
N ILE A 107 0.58 -7.20 10.88
CA ILE A 107 -0.51 -7.60 11.77
C ILE A 107 -1.38 -8.66 11.09
N ASP A 108 -2.04 -9.49 11.91
CA ASP A 108 -3.05 -10.42 11.40
C ASP A 108 -4.32 -9.69 10.99
N HIS A 109 -4.82 -8.80 11.87
CA HIS A 109 -6.08 -8.08 11.70
C HIS A 109 -6.01 -6.68 12.32
N GLY A 110 -6.42 -5.65 11.58
CA GLY A 110 -6.48 -4.30 12.10
C GLY A 110 -6.76 -3.26 11.04
N PHE A 111 -6.73 -1.99 11.43
CA PHE A 111 -6.90 -0.89 10.50
C PHE A 111 -6.13 0.36 10.87
N ILE A 112 -5.97 1.22 9.87
CA ILE A 112 -5.61 2.62 10.04
C ILE A 112 -6.74 3.50 9.51
N ALA A 113 -7.14 4.50 10.31
CA ALA A 113 -8.03 5.56 9.90
C ALA A 113 -7.27 6.88 9.86
N SER A 114 -7.37 7.62 8.75
CA SER A 114 -6.75 8.93 8.56
C SER A 114 -7.79 9.97 8.19
N ARG A 115 -7.67 11.19 8.72
CA ARG A 115 -8.64 12.25 8.47
C ARG A 115 -8.06 13.34 7.55
N THR A 116 -8.86 13.73 6.57
CA THR A 116 -8.62 14.93 5.75
C THR A 116 -9.93 15.71 5.60
N GLY A 117 -10.00 16.88 6.23
CA GLY A 117 -11.19 17.70 6.31
C GLY A 117 -12.35 16.98 7.00
N ASN A 118 -13.43 16.74 6.24
CA ASN A 118 -14.62 16.03 6.71
C ASN A 118 -14.62 14.53 6.37
N ILE A 119 -13.57 14.03 5.71
CA ILE A 119 -13.49 12.64 5.28
C ILE A 119 -12.51 11.90 6.18
N VAL A 120 -12.90 10.69 6.58
CA VAL A 120 -12.02 9.70 7.22
C VAL A 120 -11.83 8.55 6.25
N TYR A 121 -10.59 8.28 5.88
CA TYR A 121 -10.19 7.16 5.03
C TYR A 121 -9.73 5.99 5.89
N TYR A 122 -10.14 4.80 5.52
CA TYR A 122 -9.78 3.56 6.21
C TYR A 122 -8.97 2.67 5.28
N ILE A 123 -7.99 1.99 5.86
CA ILE A 123 -7.36 0.81 5.26
C ILE A 123 -7.29 -0.30 6.30
N LEU A 124 -7.79 -1.47 5.94
CA LEU A 124 -7.86 -2.69 6.75
C LEU A 124 -6.91 -3.75 6.18
N ASN A 125 -6.32 -4.54 7.06
CA ASN A 125 -5.74 -5.86 6.77
C ASN A 125 -6.38 -6.88 7.74
#